data_AF-A0A536WWM1-F1
#
_entry.id   AF-A0A536WWM1-F1
#
_cell.length_a   1.000
_cell.length_b   1.000
_cell.length_c   1.000
_cell.angle_alpha   90.00
_cell.angle_beta   90.00
_cell.angle_gamma   90.00
#
_symmetry.space_group_name_H-M   'P 1'
#
loop_
_entity.id
_entity.type
_entity.pdbx_description
1 polymer ?
#
loop_
_entity_poly.entity_id
_entity_poly.type
_entity_poly.pdbx_seq_one_letter_code
_entity_poly.pdbx_strand_id
1 'polypeptide(L)'
;ARIRDKQQREQQAKTASTRKLLIGSGDRSERIRTYNFPQGRVTDHRINLTLYKIDRIMDGELDELIAALASEFQTEQLTQLAEEAA
;
A
#
# COMPACT_ATOMS: atom_id res chain seq x y z
N ALA A 1 -9.29 37.74 -5.18
CA ALA A 1 -9.13 36.67 -6.19
C ALA A 1 -7.72 36.04 -6.13
N ARG A 2 -6.64 36.78 -6.41
CA ARG A 2 -5.27 36.23 -6.54
C ARG A 2 -4.71 35.44 -5.35
N ILE A 3 -5.00 35.85 -4.10
CA ILE A 3 -4.50 35.14 -2.90
C ILE A 3 -5.17 33.76 -2.75
N ARG A 4 -6.48 33.69 -2.98
CA ARG A 4 -7.24 32.44 -2.93
C ARG A 4 -6.77 31.47 -4.02
N ASP A 5 -6.53 31.98 -5.23
CA ASP A 5 -6.02 31.16 -6.34
C ASP A 5 -4.62 30.62 -6.07
N LYS A 6 -3.76 31.39 -5.38
CA LYS A 6 -2.43 30.95 -4.96
C LYS A 6 -2.52 29.82 -3.92
N GLN A 7 -3.31 30.01 -2.87
CA GLN A 7 -3.51 28.98 -1.83
C GLN A 7 -4.11 27.69 -2.40
N GLN A 8 -5.07 27.81 -3.31
CA GLN A 8 -5.69 26.65 -3.95
C GLN A 8 -4.69 25.88 -4.83
N ARG A 9 -3.83 26.60 -5.58
CA ARG A 9 -2.74 25.98 -6.33
C ARG A 9 -1.73 25.28 -5.43
N GLU A 10 -1.33 25.90 -4.33
CA GLU A 10 -0.41 25.28 -3.37
C GLU A 10 -1.00 24.01 -2.74
N GLN A 11 -2.28 24.02 -2.38
CA GLN A 11 -2.96 22.84 -1.83
C GLN A 11 -3.06 21.71 -2.86
N GLN A 12 -3.38 22.04 -4.11
CA GLN A 12 -3.43 21.07 -5.21
C GLN A 12 -2.05 20.48 -5.47
N ALA A 13 -1.00 21.31 -5.48
CA ALA A 13 0.37 20.85 -5.67
C ALA A 13 0.80 19.86 -4.57
N LYS A 14 0.53 20.17 -3.30
CA LYS A 14 0.78 19.26 -2.17
C LYS A 14 0.03 17.94 -2.30
N THR A 15 -1.25 18.01 -2.66
CA THR A 15 -2.07 16.81 -2.83
C THR A 15 -1.56 15.95 -4.00
N ALA A 16 -1.16 16.60 -5.10
CA ALA A 16 -0.62 15.92 -6.27
C ALA A 16 0.73 15.24 -5.96
N SER A 17 1.62 15.92 -5.22
CA SER A 17 2.90 15.33 -4.81
C SER A 17 2.69 14.12 -3.89
N THR A 18 1.83 14.23 -2.88
CA THR A 18 1.50 13.11 -1.99
C THR A 18 0.89 11.95 -2.76
N ARG A 19 -0.04 12.22 -3.68
CA ARG A 19 -0.64 11.16 -4.50
C ARG A 19 0.41 10.43 -5.36
N LYS A 20 1.33 11.19 -5.97
CA LYS A 20 2.40 10.63 -6.79
C LYS A 20 3.34 9.74 -5.95
N LEU A 21 3.62 10.13 -4.72
CA LEU A 21 4.41 9.31 -3.78
C LEU A 21 3.69 8.01 -3.40
N LEU A 22 2.37 8.05 -3.15
CA LEU A 22 1.61 6.88 -2.70
C LEU A 22 1.30 5.88 -3.82
N ILE A 23 1.06 6.36 -5.04
CA ILE A 23 0.69 5.51 -6.19
C ILE A 23 1.93 5.10 -7.01
N GLY A 24 3.01 5.86 -6.90
CA GLY A 24 4.22 5.67 -7.70
C GLY A 24 4.04 6.14 -9.14
N SER A 25 4.72 5.46 -10.07
CA SER A 25 4.68 5.70 -11.51
C SER A 25 3.45 5.08 -12.18
N GLY A 26 2.78 4.15 -11.49
CA GLY A 26 1.67 3.36 -12.03
C GLY A 26 2.15 2.20 -12.92
N ASP A 27 3.46 1.91 -12.95
CA ASP A 27 3.98 0.76 -13.66
C ASP A 27 3.54 -0.56 -13.00
N ARG A 28 3.43 -1.60 -13.83
CA ARG A 28 3.06 -2.96 -13.40
C ARG A 28 4.08 -3.59 -12.46
N SER A 29 5.33 -3.12 -12.46
CA SER A 29 6.38 -3.59 -11.53
C SER A 29 6.15 -3.10 -10.10
N GLU A 30 5.50 -1.94 -9.92
CA GLU A 30 5.22 -1.33 -8.62
C GLU A 30 3.90 -1.79 -8.00
N ARG A 31 3.28 -2.85 -8.54
CA ARG A 31 2.01 -3.36 -8.02
C ARG A 31 2.19 -3.88 -6.60
N ILE A 32 1.28 -3.49 -5.70
CA ILE A 32 1.27 -4.04 -4.35
C ILE A 32 0.61 -5.42 -4.28
N ARG A 33 -0.34 -5.71 -5.18
CA ARG A 33 -1.16 -6.94 -5.16
C ARG A 33 -1.52 -7.42 -6.56
N THR A 34 -1.63 -8.73 -6.72
CA THR A 34 -2.22 -9.39 -7.90
C THR A 34 -3.45 -10.19 -7.47
N TYR A 35 -4.61 -9.88 -8.06
CA TYR A 35 -5.84 -10.65 -7.93
C TYR A 35 -5.97 -11.59 -9.12
N ASN A 36 -6.07 -12.89 -8.86
CA ASN A 36 -6.12 -13.91 -9.89
C ASN A 36 -7.36 -14.79 -9.70
N PHE A 37 -8.43 -14.39 -10.39
CA PHE A 37 -9.73 -15.06 -10.33
C PHE A 37 -9.71 -16.50 -10.86
N PRO A 38 -9.08 -16.82 -12.03
CA PRO A 38 -9.06 -18.20 -12.53
C PRO A 38 -8.43 -19.20 -11.56
N GLN A 39 -7.46 -18.77 -10.74
CA GLN A 39 -6.78 -19.62 -9.74
C GLN A 39 -7.25 -19.36 -8.30
N GLY A 40 -8.29 -18.53 -8.11
CA GLY A 40 -8.89 -18.28 -6.81
C GLY A 40 -7.99 -17.58 -5.78
N ARG A 41 -6.92 -16.89 -6.21
CA ARG A 41 -5.86 -16.40 -5.30
C ARG A 41 -5.61 -14.90 -5.36
N VAL A 42 -5.15 -14.38 -4.24
CA VAL A 42 -4.62 -13.01 -4.10
C VAL A 42 -3.18 -13.12 -3.60
N THR A 43 -2.26 -12.46 -4.29
CA THR A 43 -0.86 -12.37 -3.89
C THR A 43 -0.53 -10.92 -3.56
N ASP A 44 -0.03 -10.66 -2.35
CA ASP A 44 0.52 -9.37 -1.93
C ASP A 44 2.05 -9.41 -2.04
N HIS A 45 2.60 -8.53 -2.88
CA HIS A 45 4.03 -8.51 -3.21
C HIS A 45 4.87 -7.75 -2.18
N ARG A 46 4.23 -7.02 -1.25
CA ARG A 46 4.98 -6.31 -0.19
C ARG A 46 5.66 -7.29 0.76
N ILE A 47 4.98 -8.39 1.06
CA ILE A 47 5.42 -9.42 2.01
C ILE A 47 5.47 -10.82 1.37
N ASN A 48 5.26 -10.90 0.05
CA ASN A 48 5.16 -12.15 -0.73
C ASN A 48 4.13 -13.17 -0.19
N LEU A 49 3.04 -12.69 0.40
CA LEU A 49 1.95 -13.52 0.92
C LEU A 49 0.99 -13.90 -0.21
N THR A 50 0.61 -15.18 -0.29
CA THR A 50 -0.42 -15.66 -1.23
C THR A 50 -1.56 -16.36 -0.49
N LEU A 51 -2.79 -15.90 -0.72
CA LEU A 51 -4.02 -16.42 -0.12
C LEU A 51 -4.94 -17.00 -1.20
N TYR A 52 -5.46 -18.22 -1.00
CA TYR A 52 -6.36 -18.93 -1.93
C TYR A 52 -7.83 -18.75 -1.55
N LYS A 53 -8.24 -17.50 -1.34
CA LYS A 53 -9.59 -17.17 -0.88
C LYS A 53 -10.07 -15.84 -1.46
N ILE A 54 -9.86 -15.65 -2.77
CA ILE A 54 -10.20 -14.39 -3.45
C ILE A 54 -11.65 -13.99 -3.23
N ASP A 55 -12.60 -14.93 -3.28
CA ASP A 55 -14.03 -14.62 -3.14
C ASP A 55 -14.32 -13.98 -1.78
N ARG A 56 -13.82 -14.58 -0.70
CA ARG A 56 -13.98 -14.03 0.66
C ARG A 56 -13.31 -12.66 0.84
N ILE A 57 -12.14 -12.49 0.25
CA ILE A 57 -11.41 -11.21 0.27
C ILE A 57 -12.23 -10.13 -0.45
N MET A 58 -12.87 -10.49 -1.58
CA MET A 58 -13.73 -9.57 -2.34
C MET A 58 -15.06 -9.29 -1.62
N ASP A 59 -15.55 -10.23 -0.82
CA ASP A 59 -16.73 -10.05 0.05
C ASP A 59 -16.44 -9.22 1.31
N GLY A 60 -15.17 -8.86 1.55
CA GLY A 60 -14.76 -7.94 2.61
C GLY A 60 -13.99 -8.58 3.77
N GLU A 61 -13.74 -9.90 3.75
CA GLU A 61 -12.91 -10.58 4.75
C GLU A 61 -11.41 -10.28 4.57
N LEU A 62 -11.01 -9.05 4.90
CA LEU A 62 -9.65 -8.54 4.73
C LEU A 62 -8.75 -8.69 5.96
N ASP A 63 -9.31 -9.10 7.10
CA ASP A 63 -8.61 -9.08 8.39
C ASP A 63 -7.30 -9.87 8.38
N GLU A 64 -7.30 -11.07 7.78
CA GLU A 64 -6.10 -11.91 7.69
C GLU A 64 -4.99 -11.24 6.87
N LEU A 65 -5.36 -10.59 5.76
CA LEU A 65 -4.41 -9.89 4.91
C LEU A 65 -3.82 -8.67 5.63
N ILE A 66 -4.68 -7.88 6.29
CA ILE A 66 -4.26 -6.67 7.00
C ILE A 66 -3.40 -7.03 8.21
N ALA A 67 -3.76 -8.06 8.98
CA ALA A 67 -3.01 -8.51 10.14
C ALA A 67 -1.60 -8.98 9.76
N ALA A 68 -1.47 -9.76 8.68
CA ALA A 68 -0.17 -10.21 8.19
C ALA A 68 0.73 -9.03 7.78
N LEU A 69 0.18 -8.05 7.05
CA LEU A 69 0.90 -6.84 6.65
C LEU A 69 1.33 -5.98 7.84
N ALA A 70 0.45 -5.82 8.83
CA ALA A 70 0.75 -5.06 10.03
C ALA A 70 1.84 -5.72 10.87
N SER A 71 1.81 -7.05 10.98
CA SER A 71 2.84 -7.82 11.68
C SER A 71 4.21 -7.66 11.02
N GLU A 72 4.29 -7.80 9.70
CA GLU A 72 5.56 -7.64 9.00
C GLU A 72 6.13 -6.23 9.16
N PHE A 73 5.27 -5.21 9.02
CA PHE A 73 5.66 -3.82 9.21
C PHE A 73 6.15 -3.52 10.63
N GLN A 74 5.59 -4.17 11.66
CA GLN A 74 6.10 -4.06 13.03
C GLN A 74 7.47 -4.72 13.18
N THR A 75 7.66 -5.90 12.58
CA THR A 75 8.95 -6.60 12.59
C THR A 75 10.04 -5.79 11.89
N GLU A 76 9.76 -5.21 10.72
CA GLU A 76 10.68 -4.34 9.99
C GLU A 76 11.10 -3.13 10.83
N GLN A 77 10.14 -2.44 11.46
CA GLN A 77 10.45 -1.31 12.34
C GLN A 77 11.33 -1.72 13.53
N LEU A 78 10.99 -2.81 14.21
CA LEU A 78 11.79 -3.30 15.35
C LEU A 78 13.21 -3.67 14.92
N THR A 79 13.36 -4.25 13.73
CA THR A 79 14.66 -4.62 13.17
C THR A 79 15.49 -3.37 12.87
N GLN A 80 14.89 -2.37 12.23
CA GLN A 80 15.55 -1.11 11.94
C GLN A 80 16.00 -0.38 13.23
N LEU A 81 15.14 -0.34 14.26
CA LEU A 81 15.53 0.22 15.56
C LEU A 81 16.67 -0.56 16.22
N ALA A 82 16.71 -1.90 16.09
CA ALA A 82 17.78 -2.72 16.62
C ALA A 82 19.11 -2.49 15.89
N GLU A 83 19.08 -2.29 14.57
CA GLU A 83 20.25 -1.94 13.76
C GLU A 83 20.78 -0.54 14.07
N GLU A 84 19.90 0.44 14.32
CA GLU A 84 20.29 1.80 14.71
C GLU A 84 20.91 1.86 16.12
N ALA A 85 20.59 0.90 16.98
CA ALA A 85 21.11 0.80 18.34
C ALA A 85 22.44 0.02 18.45
N ALA A 86 22.86 -0.66 17.39
CA ALA A 86 24.07 -1.49 17.33
C ALA A 86 25.27 -0.71 16.74
#